data_AF-A0A0F9GXS7-F1
#
_entry.id   AF-A0A0F9GXS7-F1
#
_cell.length_a   1.000
_cell.length_b   1.000
_cell.length_c   1.000
_cell.angle_alpha   90.00
_cell.angle_beta   90.00
_cell.angle_gamma   90.00
#
_symmetry.space_group_name_H-M   'P 1'
#
loop_
_entity.id
_entity.type
_entity.pdbx_description
1 polymer ?
#
loop_
_entity_poly.entity_id
_entity_poly.type
_entity_poly.pdbx_seq_one_letter_code
_entity_poly.pdbx_strand_id
1 'polypeptide(L)'
;MSDQEAAKPVMGDHTNDLAGSGGESLESILRKGYGDPRFYALLKKMAILHGSKNKDYAQGGKQGHLGNFTRVSNIKRMYPGFDWGSPFGTAIDFLLKQLDAAMILYSIGRQSVTGENIPERLQDVSIYSGIATLLWQDEQPKLNIKPGGQVNVPKYSGIDYATDIHCPICGSSHYHDQLHTGREI
;
A
#
# COMPACT_ATOMS: atom_id res chain seq x y z
N MET A 1 -25.69 -18.89 41.42
CA MET A 1 -26.37 -17.91 40.55
C MET A 1 -25.46 -16.71 40.47
N SER A 2 -24.70 -16.61 39.38
CA SER A 2 -23.76 -15.52 39.13
C SER A 2 -23.66 -15.39 37.62
N ASP A 3 -24.54 -14.56 37.09
CA ASP A 3 -24.67 -14.26 35.67
C ASP A 3 -23.53 -13.33 35.27
N GLN A 4 -22.62 -13.82 34.44
CA GLN A 4 -21.60 -13.00 33.78
C GLN A 4 -22.12 -12.62 32.39
N GLU A 5 -22.54 -11.38 32.27
CA GLU A 5 -23.04 -10.76 31.04
C GLU A 5 -21.87 -10.48 30.09
N ALA A 6 -21.80 -11.23 29.00
CA ALA A 6 -20.75 -11.11 27.99
C ALA A 6 -20.98 -9.86 27.12
N ALA A 7 -20.07 -8.90 27.21
CA ALA A 7 -20.06 -7.69 26.38
C ALA A 7 -19.93 -8.05 24.88
N LYS A 8 -20.93 -7.64 24.09
CA LYS A 8 -20.91 -7.78 22.63
C LYS A 8 -19.99 -6.72 22.00
N PRO A 9 -19.13 -7.08 21.05
CA PRO A 9 -18.29 -6.11 20.34
C PRO A 9 -19.17 -5.23 19.44
N VAL A 10 -19.06 -3.91 19.65
CA VAL A 10 -19.64 -2.88 18.79
C VAL A 10 -18.80 -2.83 17.51
N MET A 11 -19.33 -3.42 16.43
CA MET A 11 -18.79 -3.25 15.08
C MET A 11 -19.12 -1.83 14.63
N GLY A 12 -18.12 -0.95 14.60
CA GLY A 12 -18.24 0.39 14.03
C GLY A 12 -18.51 0.30 12.53
N ASP A 13 -19.64 0.85 12.11
CA ASP A 13 -20.05 0.94 10.71
C ASP A 13 -19.28 2.09 10.03
N HIS A 14 -18.19 1.76 9.35
CA HIS A 14 -17.30 2.71 8.66
C HIS A 14 -17.70 2.97 7.19
N THR A 15 -18.98 2.86 6.84
CA THR A 15 -19.40 2.86 5.42
C THR A 15 -19.67 4.24 4.80
N ASN A 16 -19.57 5.36 5.52
CA ASN A 16 -20.18 6.63 5.06
C ASN A 16 -19.27 7.74 4.50
N ASP A 17 -17.94 7.60 4.44
CA ASP A 17 -17.07 8.75 4.08
C ASP A 17 -16.64 8.83 2.60
N LEU A 18 -17.17 7.98 1.71
CA LEU A 18 -16.85 8.06 0.26
C LEU A 18 -17.91 8.78 -0.59
N ALA A 19 -18.95 9.35 0.02
CA ALA A 19 -20.10 9.93 -0.68
C ALA A 19 -19.88 11.34 -1.29
N GLY A 20 -18.64 11.83 -1.40
CA GLY A 20 -18.35 13.25 -1.62
C GLY A 20 -17.74 13.69 -2.95
N SER A 21 -17.46 12.80 -3.92
CA SER A 21 -16.99 13.20 -5.24
C SER A 21 -18.03 12.87 -6.29
N GLY A 22 -18.35 13.83 -7.17
CA GLY A 22 -19.19 13.61 -8.36
C GLY A 22 -18.51 12.72 -9.39
N GLY A 23 -18.08 11.53 -8.96
CA GLY A 23 -17.40 10.54 -9.77
C GLY A 23 -18.37 9.96 -10.79
N GLU A 24 -17.96 10.02 -12.06
CA GLU A 24 -18.59 9.25 -13.12
C GLU A 24 -18.73 7.78 -12.70
N SER A 25 -19.91 7.19 -12.90
CA SER A 25 -20.11 5.77 -12.59
C SER A 25 -19.15 4.92 -13.44
N LEU A 26 -18.70 3.79 -12.90
CA LEU A 26 -17.82 2.87 -13.64
C LEU A 26 -18.43 2.52 -15.01
N GLU A 27 -19.74 2.29 -15.05
CA GLU A 27 -20.52 2.01 -16.25
C GLU A 27 -20.45 3.14 -17.27
N SER A 28 -20.44 4.40 -16.83
CA SER A 28 -20.30 5.56 -17.72
C SER A 28 -18.88 5.67 -18.30
N ILE A 29 -17.84 5.38 -17.50
CA ILE A 29 -16.44 5.34 -17.95
C ILE A 29 -16.25 4.21 -18.96
N LEU A 30 -16.80 3.02 -18.68
CA LEU A 30 -16.76 1.87 -19.58
C LEU A 30 -17.43 2.15 -20.92
N ARG A 31 -18.57 2.88 -20.91
CA ARG A 31 -19.29 3.26 -22.14
C ARG A 31 -18.51 4.21 -23.05
N LYS A 32 -17.57 4.99 -22.52
CA LYS A 32 -16.73 5.89 -23.33
C LYS A 32 -15.76 5.13 -24.27
N GLY A 33 -15.51 3.84 -24.02
CA GLY A 33 -14.79 2.98 -24.95
C GLY A 33 -13.28 3.19 -25.03
N TYR A 34 -12.67 3.97 -24.11
CA TYR A 34 -11.23 4.23 -24.12
C TYR A 34 -10.37 3.06 -23.62
N GLY A 35 -10.95 2.09 -22.90
CA GLY A 35 -10.21 0.98 -22.28
C GLY A 35 -10.44 -0.37 -22.96
N ASP A 36 -9.46 -1.27 -22.86
CA ASP A 36 -9.57 -2.65 -23.34
C ASP A 36 -10.55 -3.46 -22.47
N PRO A 37 -11.62 -4.07 -23.04
CA PRO A 37 -12.56 -4.93 -22.31
C PRO A 37 -11.88 -6.06 -21.51
N ARG A 38 -10.75 -6.58 -22.00
CA ARG A 38 -9.97 -7.64 -21.35
C ARG A 38 -9.34 -7.15 -20.05
N PHE A 39 -8.98 -5.87 -19.97
CA PHE A 39 -8.43 -5.27 -18.76
C PHE A 39 -9.48 -5.22 -17.64
N TYR A 40 -10.72 -4.87 -17.94
CA TYR A 40 -11.79 -4.87 -16.93
C TYR A 40 -12.16 -6.28 -16.45
N ALA A 41 -12.15 -7.26 -17.37
CA ALA A 41 -12.28 -8.66 -16.99
C ALA A 41 -11.13 -9.13 -16.08
N LEU A 42 -9.91 -8.64 -16.32
CA LEU A 42 -8.75 -8.90 -15.46
C LEU A 42 -8.93 -8.27 -14.07
N LEU A 43 -9.38 -7.01 -13.97
CA LEU A 43 -9.67 -6.36 -12.69
C LEU A 43 -10.70 -7.14 -11.87
N LYS A 44 -11.77 -7.61 -12.51
CA LYS A 44 -12.77 -8.46 -11.85
C LYS A 44 -12.15 -9.76 -11.32
N LYS A 45 -11.30 -10.42 -12.10
CA LYS A 45 -10.56 -11.61 -11.67
C LYS A 45 -9.64 -11.30 -10.50
N MET A 46 -8.93 -10.18 -10.53
CA MET A 46 -8.06 -9.74 -9.45
C MET A 46 -8.82 -9.48 -8.15
N ALA A 47 -10.01 -8.87 -8.21
CA ALA A 47 -10.85 -8.68 -7.03
C ALA A 47 -11.24 -10.02 -6.38
N ILE A 48 -11.58 -11.03 -7.18
CA ILE A 48 -11.88 -12.39 -6.71
C ILE A 48 -10.62 -13.05 -6.13
N LEU A 49 -9.48 -12.97 -6.84
CA LEU A 49 -8.20 -13.53 -6.40
C LEU A 49 -7.73 -12.91 -5.09
N HIS A 50 -7.87 -11.59 -4.93
CA HIS A 50 -7.57 -10.89 -3.69
C HIS A 50 -8.40 -11.47 -2.54
N GLY A 51 -9.72 -11.64 -2.72
CA GLY A 51 -10.57 -12.27 -1.71
C GLY A 51 -10.15 -13.71 -1.37
N SER A 52 -9.81 -14.51 -2.39
CA SER A 52 -9.37 -15.90 -2.22
C SER A 52 -8.04 -15.99 -1.49
N LYS A 53 -7.01 -15.23 -1.89
CA LYS A 53 -5.70 -15.23 -1.23
C LYS A 53 -5.79 -14.62 0.16
N ASN A 54 -6.60 -13.59 0.34
CA ASN A 54 -6.79 -13.00 1.65
C ASN A 54 -7.46 -13.97 2.62
N LYS A 55 -8.26 -14.94 2.16
CA LYS A 55 -8.76 -16.02 3.03
C LYS A 55 -7.62 -16.79 3.69
N ASP A 56 -6.51 -17.00 3.01
CA ASP A 56 -5.35 -17.72 3.55
C ASP A 56 -4.57 -16.86 4.55
N TYR A 57 -4.62 -15.54 4.41
CA TYR A 57 -3.92 -14.59 5.28
C TYR A 57 -4.78 -14.04 6.44
N ALA A 58 -6.10 -14.01 6.29
CA ALA A 58 -7.07 -13.47 7.25
C ALA A 58 -7.52 -14.51 8.30
N GLN A 59 -7.13 -15.78 8.17
CA GLN A 59 -7.39 -16.83 9.17
C GLN A 59 -6.68 -16.59 10.51
N GLY A 60 -5.87 -15.53 10.65
CA GLY A 60 -5.06 -15.20 11.84
C GLY A 60 -5.79 -14.60 13.05
N GLY A 61 -7.13 -14.61 13.12
CA GLY A 61 -7.87 -14.18 14.32
C GLY A 61 -8.15 -12.66 14.40
N LYS A 62 -8.08 -12.08 15.61
CA LYS A 62 -8.55 -10.71 15.95
C LYS A 62 -7.91 -9.55 15.15
N GLN A 63 -6.89 -9.83 14.34
CA GLN A 63 -6.08 -8.83 13.63
C GLN A 63 -6.68 -8.39 12.27
N GLY A 64 -7.81 -8.98 11.86
CA GLY A 64 -8.56 -8.54 10.69
C GLY A 64 -7.94 -8.92 9.35
N HIS A 65 -8.43 -8.28 8.28
CA HIS A 65 -8.14 -8.62 6.88
C HIS A 65 -6.71 -8.29 6.41
N LEU A 66 -5.89 -7.63 7.24
CA LEU A 66 -4.48 -7.32 6.97
C LEU A 66 -3.52 -7.93 8.02
N GLY A 67 -4.01 -8.82 8.90
CA GLY A 67 -3.26 -9.33 10.04
C GLY A 67 -1.92 -9.97 9.68
N ASN A 68 -1.82 -10.61 8.51
CA ASN A 68 -0.56 -11.20 8.05
C ASN A 68 0.55 -10.15 7.81
N PHE A 69 0.21 -8.98 7.28
CA PHE A 69 1.19 -7.90 7.05
C PHE A 69 1.75 -7.39 8.37
N THR A 70 0.87 -7.15 9.36
CA THR A 70 1.27 -6.77 10.73
C THR A 70 2.12 -7.83 11.41
N ARG A 71 1.76 -9.11 11.26
CA ARG A 71 2.52 -10.21 11.86
C ARG A 71 3.92 -10.31 11.27
N VAL A 72 4.03 -10.30 9.94
CA VAL A 72 5.31 -10.42 9.23
C VAL A 72 6.16 -9.16 9.45
N SER A 73 5.55 -7.97 9.51
CA SER A 73 6.26 -6.74 9.80
C SER A 73 6.87 -6.76 11.21
N ASN A 74 6.14 -7.28 12.21
CA ASN A 74 6.67 -7.46 13.56
C ASN A 74 7.86 -8.43 13.61
N ILE A 75 7.83 -9.49 12.80
CA ILE A 75 8.98 -10.40 12.66
C ILE A 75 10.18 -9.66 12.04
N LYS A 76 9.93 -8.87 10.99
CA LYS A 76 10.96 -8.09 10.28
C LYS A 76 11.63 -7.05 11.17
N ARG A 77 10.92 -6.45 12.13
CA ARG A 77 11.49 -5.52 13.12
C ARG A 77 12.58 -6.13 13.99
N MET A 78 12.64 -7.46 14.10
CA MET A 78 13.69 -8.14 14.86
C MET A 78 15.05 -8.14 14.14
N TYR A 79 15.11 -7.73 12.87
CA TYR A 79 16.35 -7.67 12.09
C TYR A 79 16.95 -6.27 12.15
N PRO A 80 18.09 -6.07 12.83
CA PRO A 80 18.70 -4.74 12.96
C PRO A 80 19.14 -4.21 11.59
N GLY A 81 18.92 -2.92 11.35
CA GLY A 81 19.25 -2.25 10.08
C GLY A 81 18.25 -2.47 8.94
N PHE A 82 17.13 -3.17 9.19
CA PHE A 82 16.09 -3.39 8.19
C PHE A 82 14.87 -2.48 8.45
N ASP A 83 14.84 -1.32 7.79
CA ASP A 83 13.80 -0.27 7.94
C ASP A 83 12.41 -0.64 7.36
N TRP A 84 12.25 -1.90 6.93
CA TRP A 84 11.04 -2.39 6.26
C TRP A 84 10.12 -3.17 7.20
N GLY A 85 10.24 -2.88 8.49
CA GLY A 85 9.44 -3.46 9.58
C GLY A 85 8.01 -2.92 9.68
N SER A 86 7.52 -2.16 8.69
CA SER A 86 6.12 -1.73 8.63
C SER A 86 5.27 -2.71 7.78
N PRO A 87 3.95 -2.78 8.02
CA PRO A 87 3.01 -3.45 7.13
C PRO A 87 3.17 -3.03 5.67
N PHE A 88 3.31 -1.73 5.39
CA PHE A 88 3.59 -1.20 4.05
C PHE A 88 4.87 -1.79 3.46
N GLY A 89 6.00 -1.71 4.18
CA GLY A 89 7.26 -2.30 3.72
C GLY A 89 7.15 -3.82 3.49
N THR A 90 6.30 -4.50 4.27
CA THR A 90 6.02 -5.91 4.04
C THR A 90 5.25 -6.16 2.75
N ALA A 91 4.28 -5.32 2.40
CA ALA A 91 3.57 -5.40 1.13
C ALA A 91 4.51 -5.15 -0.07
N ILE A 92 5.42 -4.18 0.04
CA ILE A 92 6.42 -3.93 -1.02
C ILE A 92 7.38 -5.12 -1.17
N ASP A 93 7.85 -5.74 -0.08
CA ASP A 93 8.67 -6.95 -0.18
C ASP A 93 7.93 -8.11 -0.88
N PHE A 94 6.65 -8.32 -0.58
CA PHE A 94 5.85 -9.34 -1.29
C PHE A 94 5.65 -8.99 -2.77
N LEU A 95 5.44 -7.72 -3.10
CA LEU A 95 5.39 -7.25 -4.47
C LEU A 95 6.70 -7.57 -5.21
N LEU A 96 7.85 -7.21 -4.63
CA LEU A 96 9.16 -7.45 -5.23
C LEU A 96 9.43 -8.95 -5.46
N LYS A 97 9.05 -9.81 -4.51
CA LYS A 97 9.16 -11.26 -4.66
C LYS A 97 8.37 -11.80 -5.85
N GLN A 98 7.14 -11.31 -6.06
CA GLN A 98 6.31 -11.75 -7.19
C GLN A 98 6.85 -11.22 -8.52
N LEU A 99 7.36 -9.99 -8.54
CA LEU A 99 7.98 -9.41 -9.72
C LEU A 99 9.26 -10.16 -10.11
N ASP A 100 10.14 -10.43 -9.15
CA ASP A 100 11.37 -11.20 -9.36
C ASP A 100 11.07 -12.59 -9.93
N ALA A 101 10.10 -13.29 -9.35
CA ALA A 101 9.64 -14.59 -9.86
C ALA A 101 9.12 -14.49 -11.31
N ALA A 102 8.37 -13.43 -11.66
CA ALA A 102 7.90 -13.22 -13.02
C ALA A 102 9.06 -13.00 -14.00
N MET A 103 10.06 -12.21 -13.63
CA MET A 103 11.25 -11.95 -14.46
C MET A 103 12.10 -13.20 -14.67
N ILE A 104 12.28 -14.01 -13.63
CA ILE A 104 13.02 -15.28 -13.70
C ILE A 104 12.30 -16.25 -14.65
N LEU A 105 10.98 -16.39 -14.54
CA LEU A 105 10.20 -17.25 -15.44
C LEU A 105 10.27 -16.77 -16.89
N TYR A 106 10.20 -15.45 -17.10
CA TYR A 106 10.34 -14.85 -18.41
C TYR A 106 11.72 -15.11 -19.03
N SER A 107 12.79 -15.00 -18.25
CA SER A 107 14.16 -15.17 -18.76
C SER A 107 14.50 -16.63 -19.07
N ILE A 108 14.03 -17.58 -18.27
CA ILE A 108 14.29 -19.01 -18.45
C ILE A 108 13.41 -19.62 -19.56
N GLY A 109 12.27 -19.01 -19.88
CA GLY A 109 11.32 -19.52 -20.87
C GLY A 109 10.70 -20.87 -20.46
N ARG A 110 10.64 -21.16 -19.15
CA ARG A 110 10.07 -22.39 -18.59
C ARG A 110 8.93 -22.09 -17.63
N GLN A 111 8.09 -23.08 -17.41
CA GLN A 111 7.04 -23.03 -16.40
C GLN A 111 7.62 -23.14 -14.98
N SER A 112 6.95 -22.52 -14.02
CA SER A 112 7.31 -22.63 -12.60
C SER A 112 7.13 -24.05 -12.10
N VAL A 113 8.03 -24.48 -11.22
CA VAL A 113 7.88 -25.74 -10.46
C VAL A 113 6.64 -25.69 -9.55
N THR A 114 6.23 -24.50 -9.09
CA THR A 114 5.02 -24.32 -8.27
C THR A 114 3.73 -24.31 -9.09
N GLY A 115 3.82 -24.38 -10.42
CA GLY A 115 2.66 -24.32 -11.33
C GLY A 115 2.12 -22.92 -11.61
N GLU A 116 2.64 -21.87 -10.95
CA GLU A 116 2.24 -20.47 -11.20
C GLU A 116 3.01 -19.90 -12.40
N ASN A 117 2.32 -19.41 -13.44
CA ASN A 117 2.97 -18.82 -14.61
C ASN A 117 3.16 -17.30 -14.45
N ILE A 118 3.77 -16.69 -15.47
CA ILE A 118 4.04 -15.24 -15.51
C ILE A 118 2.78 -14.39 -15.28
N PRO A 119 1.62 -14.67 -15.93
CA PRO A 119 0.41 -13.86 -15.73
C PRO A 119 -0.10 -13.88 -14.29
N GLU A 120 -0.04 -15.03 -13.62
CA GLU A 120 -0.46 -15.18 -12.22
C GLU A 120 0.46 -14.37 -11.29
N ARG A 121 1.78 -14.41 -11.52
CA ARG A 121 2.76 -13.59 -10.78
C ARG A 121 2.51 -12.09 -10.97
N LEU A 122 2.25 -11.65 -12.20
CA LEU A 122 1.95 -10.23 -12.48
C LEU A 122 0.60 -9.78 -11.89
N GLN A 123 -0.38 -10.67 -11.79
CA GLN A 123 -1.62 -10.40 -11.06
C GLN A 123 -1.34 -10.20 -9.57
N ASP A 124 -0.51 -11.04 -8.96
CA ASP A 124 -0.13 -10.87 -7.56
C ASP A 124 0.62 -9.54 -7.33
N VAL A 125 1.53 -9.14 -8.23
CA VAL A 125 2.17 -7.81 -8.19
C VAL A 125 1.13 -6.69 -8.12
N SER A 126 0.10 -6.79 -8.96
CA SER A 126 -0.95 -5.78 -9.05
C SER A 126 -1.89 -5.79 -7.83
N ILE A 127 -2.07 -6.95 -7.17
CA ILE A 127 -2.80 -7.04 -5.90
C ILE A 127 -1.98 -6.43 -4.76
N TYR A 128 -0.70 -6.78 -4.65
CA TYR A 128 0.17 -6.26 -3.60
C TYR A 128 0.42 -4.76 -3.73
N SER A 129 0.44 -4.21 -4.95
CA SER A 129 0.53 -2.75 -5.14
C SER A 129 -0.71 -2.02 -4.63
N GLY A 130 -1.91 -2.59 -4.84
CA GLY A 130 -3.16 -2.08 -4.28
C GLY A 130 -3.15 -2.13 -2.75
N ILE A 131 -2.75 -3.26 -2.17
CA ILE A 131 -2.64 -3.40 -0.70
C ILE A 131 -1.60 -2.42 -0.13
N ALA A 132 -0.45 -2.26 -0.78
CA ALA A 132 0.57 -1.31 -0.36
C ALA A 132 0.04 0.13 -0.39
N THR A 133 -0.79 0.48 -1.36
CA THR A 133 -1.44 1.81 -1.42
C THR A 133 -2.36 2.03 -0.22
N LEU A 134 -3.17 1.04 0.14
CA LEU A 134 -4.06 1.11 1.32
C LEU A 134 -3.26 1.21 2.62
N LEU A 135 -2.23 0.37 2.78
CA LEU A 135 -1.37 0.38 3.96
C LEU A 135 -0.58 1.69 4.08
N TRP A 136 -0.13 2.25 2.96
CA TRP A 136 0.52 3.56 2.95
C TRP A 136 -0.43 4.64 3.49
N GLN A 137 -1.68 4.66 3.01
CA GLN A 137 -2.71 5.60 3.46
C GLN A 137 -3.02 5.44 4.96
N ASP A 138 -3.06 4.20 5.46
CA ASP A 138 -3.29 3.89 6.87
C ASP A 138 -2.11 4.28 7.77
N GLU A 139 -0.88 4.12 7.28
CA GLU A 139 0.36 4.48 7.99
C GLU A 139 0.65 5.98 7.98
N GLN A 140 0.13 6.72 7.00
CA GLN A 140 0.27 8.18 7.01
C GLN A 140 -0.37 8.76 8.26
N PRO A 141 0.25 9.78 8.90
CA PRO A 141 -0.42 10.49 9.96
C PRO A 141 -1.72 11.07 9.41
N LYS A 142 -2.86 10.61 9.92
CA LYS A 142 -4.15 11.22 9.63
C LYS A 142 -4.05 12.65 10.13
N LEU A 143 -3.82 13.58 9.21
CA LEU A 143 -3.75 15.00 9.53
C LEU A 143 -5.09 15.32 10.20
N ASN A 144 -5.03 15.64 11.50
CA ASN A 144 -6.20 16.02 12.27
C ASN A 144 -6.53 17.47 11.86
N ILE A 145 -6.95 17.65 10.62
CA ILE A 145 -7.31 18.94 10.05
C ILE A 145 -8.65 19.29 10.66
N LYS A 146 -8.62 20.00 11.80
CA LYS A 146 -9.81 20.75 12.22
C LYS A 146 -10.15 21.72 11.08
N PRO A 147 -11.42 21.84 10.65
CA PRO A 147 -11.80 22.85 9.67
C PRO A 147 -11.41 24.23 10.21
N GLY A 148 -10.37 24.85 9.62
CA GLY A 148 -9.79 26.12 10.04
C GLY A 148 -8.57 26.06 10.98
N GLY A 149 -8.05 24.88 11.33
CA GLY A 149 -6.90 24.71 12.22
C GLY A 149 -5.59 24.43 11.49
N GLN A 150 -4.49 25.07 11.92
CA GLN A 150 -3.14 24.80 11.44
C GLN A 150 -2.81 23.30 11.48
N VAL A 151 -2.26 22.78 10.38
CA VAL A 151 -1.85 21.38 10.25
C VAL A 151 -0.67 21.12 11.19
N ASN A 152 -0.92 20.40 12.28
CA ASN A 152 0.14 19.94 13.15
C ASN A 152 0.73 18.66 12.53
N VAL A 153 1.75 18.82 11.70
CA VAL A 153 2.49 17.68 11.12
C VAL A 153 3.28 17.05 12.28
N PRO A 154 3.02 15.79 12.65
CA PRO A 154 3.82 15.15 13.69
C PRO A 154 5.27 15.12 13.23
N LYS A 155 6.15 15.77 13.99
CA LYS A 155 7.60 15.61 13.84
C LYS A 155 7.91 14.15 14.12
N TYR A 156 8.18 13.36 13.08
CA TYR A 156 8.85 12.08 13.26
C TYR A 156 10.26 12.37 13.79
N SER A 157 10.42 12.29 15.10
CA SER A 157 11.72 12.39 15.76
C SER A 157 12.53 11.12 15.43
N GLY A 158 13.29 11.15 14.34
CA GLY A 158 14.23 10.06 14.07
C GLY A 158 14.82 9.98 12.67
N ILE A 159 14.24 10.63 11.66
CA ILE A 159 14.82 10.65 10.31
C ILE A 159 14.69 12.07 9.76
N ASP A 160 15.73 12.88 9.98
CA ASP A 160 15.95 14.06 9.15
C ASP A 160 16.25 13.54 7.74
N TYR A 161 15.25 13.55 6.86
CA TYR A 161 15.46 13.33 5.41
C TYR A 161 16.23 14.50 4.74
N ALA A 162 16.84 15.39 5.54
CA ALA A 162 17.90 16.28 5.09
C ALA A 162 19.22 15.51 4.94
N THR A 163 19.19 14.37 4.23
CA THR A 163 20.42 13.78 3.70
C THR A 163 20.58 14.31 2.29
N ASP A 164 21.61 15.14 2.12
CA ASP A 164 22.23 15.44 0.85
C ASP A 164 22.13 14.22 -0.09
N ILE A 165 21.34 14.34 -1.16
CA ILE A 165 21.37 13.36 -2.24
C ILE A 165 22.68 13.64 -2.99
N HIS A 166 23.77 13.14 -2.43
CA HIS A 166 25.05 13.11 -3.09
C HIS A 166 24.94 12.05 -4.19
N CYS A 167 24.59 12.49 -5.40
CA CYS A 167 24.66 11.67 -6.61
C CYS A 167 26.11 11.20 -6.78
N PRO A 168 26.44 9.92 -6.50
CA PRO A 168 27.84 9.45 -6.54
C PRO A 168 28.39 9.41 -7.97
N ILE A 169 27.51 9.58 -8.96
CA ILE A 169 27.84 9.57 -10.39
C ILE A 169 28.18 10.99 -10.89
N CYS A 170 27.60 12.03 -10.29
CA CYS A 170 27.66 13.38 -10.85
C CYS A 170 28.30 14.44 -9.95
N GLY A 171 28.53 14.17 -8.65
CA GLY A 171 29.30 15.05 -7.76
C GLY A 171 28.71 16.45 -7.51
N SER A 172 27.56 16.78 -8.12
CA SER A 172 26.91 18.07 -8.01
C SER A 172 25.91 18.08 -6.87
N SER A 173 26.18 18.90 -5.84
CA SER A 173 25.17 19.32 -4.85
C SER A 173 24.25 20.33 -5.52
N HIS A 174 22.98 19.97 -5.74
CA HIS A 174 21.97 20.93 -6.14
C HIS A 174 21.43 21.64 -4.90
N TYR A 175 21.95 22.83 -4.63
CA TYR A 175 21.32 23.75 -3.69
C TYR A 175 20.02 24.28 -4.30
N HIS A 176 18.91 24.11 -3.59
CA HIS A 176 17.66 24.79 -3.89
C HIS A 176 17.80 26.25 -3.45
N ASP A 177 18.23 27.11 -4.37
CA ASP A 177 18.40 28.54 -4.13
C ASP A 177 17.01 29.17 -3.91
N GLN A 178 16.73 29.59 -2.67
CA GLN A 178 15.51 30.32 -2.34
C GLN A 178 15.67 31.76 -2.83
N LEU A 179 14.96 32.08 -3.91
CA LEU A 179 14.78 33.43 -4.42
C LEU A 179 14.17 34.35 -3.34
N HIS A 180 15.02 35.11 -2.65
CA HIS A 180 14.60 36.32 -1.94
C HIS A 180 14.76 37.53 -2.86
N THR A 181 13.68 37.88 -3.56
CA THR A 181 13.50 39.19 -4.17
C THR A 181 13.12 40.20 -3.09
N GLY A 182 14.12 40.88 -2.53
CA GLY A 182 13.96 42.06 -1.68
C GLY A 182 14.66 43.25 -2.31
N ARG A 183 13.90 44.07 -3.03
CA ARG A 183 14.34 45.31 -3.68
C ARG A 183 13.83 46.48 -2.85
N GLU A 184 14.70 47.17 -2.11
CA GLU A 184 14.39 48.49 -1.57
C GLU A 184 15.63 49.41 -1.65
N ILE A 185 15.40 50.50 -2.38
CA ILE A 185 16.06 51.83 -2.48
C ILE A 185 17.54 51.90 -2.88
#